data_AF-A0A524M3R2-F1
#
_entry.id   AF-A0A524M3R2-F1
#
_cell.length_a   1.000
_cell.length_b   1.000
_cell.length_c   1.000
_cell.angle_alpha   90.00
_cell.angle_beta   90.00
_cell.angle_gamma   90.00
#
_symmetry.space_group_name_H-M   'P 1'
#
loop_
_entity.id
_entity.type
_entity.pdbx_description
1 polymer ?
#
loop_
_entity_poly.entity_id
_entity_poly.type
_entity_poly.pdbx_seq_one_letter_code
_entity_poly.pdbx_strand_id
1 'polypeptide(L)'
;MPCERGRTVNKVSKVDDRVPIRRVLISLSDKSAIEMLVSALCEIEGLHMYSTGGTFQRIADLLGPRADGVLKQVSEYTGQPEMQGGLVKTLDFKIYVGLLSEPYNQVHVADRQRLGADLIDMVVVNLYPFESVSARSGADAEDARSNIDIGGPCLLRAAAKSYLRVAAVCDPSDYRGIVEELSAHSGTLGIDTRFRLAQKVFEHTARYDHAIAAYLTEKTLSAAIAPYAIARDD
;
A
#
# COMPACT_ATOMS: atom_id res chain seq x y z
N MET A 1 -24.88 12.93 -27.68
CA MET A 1 -23.51 13.48 -27.62
C MET A 1 -22.53 12.33 -27.86
N PRO A 2 -21.86 12.25 -29.02
CA PRO A 2 -20.87 11.21 -29.27
C PRO A 2 -19.63 11.48 -28.41
N CYS A 3 -19.23 10.50 -27.62
CA CYS A 3 -18.01 10.51 -26.84
C CYS A 3 -16.84 10.24 -27.79
N GLU A 4 -16.20 11.29 -28.30
CA GLU A 4 -14.91 11.18 -28.98
C GLU A 4 -13.85 10.71 -27.98
N ARG A 5 -13.71 9.39 -27.81
CA ARG A 5 -12.65 8.79 -26.98
C ARG A 5 -11.38 8.59 -27.81
N GLY A 6 -10.79 9.70 -28.22
CA GLY A 6 -9.33 9.73 -28.31
C GLY A 6 -8.80 9.58 -26.89
N ARG A 7 -7.95 8.57 -26.62
CA ARG A 7 -7.24 8.45 -25.32
C ARG A 7 -6.30 9.65 -25.16
N THR A 8 -6.80 10.77 -24.68
CA THR A 8 -5.94 11.80 -24.09
C THR A 8 -5.48 11.25 -22.75
N VAL A 9 -4.29 10.64 -22.75
CA VAL A 9 -3.58 10.39 -21.50
C VAL A 9 -3.34 11.75 -20.86
N ASN A 10 -3.86 11.96 -19.65
CA ASN A 10 -3.58 13.16 -18.88
C ASN A 10 -2.05 13.25 -18.70
N LYS A 11 -1.42 14.22 -19.36
CA LYS A 11 0.02 14.49 -19.21
C LYS A 11 0.23 15.39 -18.01
N VAL A 12 1.06 14.94 -17.07
CA VAL A 12 1.49 15.77 -15.93
C VAL A 12 2.55 16.74 -16.42
N SER A 13 2.33 18.04 -16.23
CA SER A 13 3.24 19.12 -16.65
C SER A 13 3.79 19.95 -15.50
N LYS A 14 3.23 19.79 -14.29
CA LYS A 14 3.64 20.50 -13.08
C LYS A 14 3.65 19.53 -11.91
N VAL A 15 4.74 19.56 -11.14
CA VAL A 15 4.95 18.72 -9.95
C VAL A 15 5.68 19.53 -8.87
N ASP A 16 5.62 19.05 -7.64
CA ASP A 16 6.36 19.63 -6.52
C ASP A 16 7.65 18.83 -6.30
N ASP A 17 8.76 19.54 -6.11
CA ASP A 17 10.03 18.91 -5.75
C ASP A 17 9.90 18.20 -4.39
N ARG A 18 9.47 18.92 -3.36
CA ARG A 18 9.24 18.37 -2.02
C ARG A 18 7.75 18.27 -1.70
N VAL A 19 7.34 17.15 -1.12
CA VAL A 19 5.96 16.90 -0.71
C VAL A 19 5.89 16.75 0.81
N PRO A 20 5.01 17.48 1.51
CA PRO A 20 4.77 17.28 2.94
C PRO A 20 4.06 15.95 3.21
N ILE A 21 4.56 15.19 4.18
CA ILE A 21 3.98 13.89 4.55
C ILE A 21 2.99 14.09 5.70
N ARG A 22 1.71 14.29 5.37
CA ARG A 22 0.64 14.49 6.36
C ARG A 22 -0.32 13.33 6.46
N ARG A 23 -0.50 12.54 5.39
CA ARG A 23 -1.43 11.41 5.34
C ARG A 23 -0.70 10.15 4.96
N VAL A 24 -0.58 9.21 5.88
CA VAL A 24 0.21 7.98 5.71
C VAL A 24 -0.68 6.76 5.83
N LEU A 25 -0.64 5.86 4.86
CA LEU A 25 -1.30 4.56 4.95
C LEU A 25 -0.27 3.48 5.26
N ILE A 26 -0.45 2.77 6.38
CA ILE A 26 0.51 1.77 6.87
C ILE A 26 -0.17 0.41 6.99
N SER A 27 0.30 -0.59 6.24
CA SER A 27 -0.20 -1.96 6.30
C SER A 27 0.97 -2.94 6.17
N LEU A 28 1.43 -3.46 7.30
CA LEU A 28 2.64 -4.28 7.36
C LEU A 28 2.31 -5.73 7.69
N SER A 29 3.06 -6.65 7.11
CA SER A 29 3.17 -8.03 7.60
C SER A 29 4.16 -8.09 8.77
N ASP A 30 5.40 -7.65 8.57
CA ASP A 30 6.41 -7.49 9.63
C ASP A 30 6.38 -6.07 10.23
N LYS A 31 6.21 -5.99 11.55
CA LYS A 31 6.08 -4.74 12.31
C LYS A 31 7.28 -4.47 13.22
N SER A 32 8.34 -5.28 13.12
CA SER A 32 9.51 -5.25 14.01
C SER A 32 10.17 -3.88 14.09
N ALA A 33 10.25 -3.16 12.96
CA ALA A 33 10.96 -1.89 12.83
C ALA A 33 10.05 -0.65 12.75
N ILE A 34 8.73 -0.79 12.96
CA ILE A 34 7.77 0.31 12.71
C ILE A 34 7.92 1.48 13.70
N GLU A 35 8.44 1.23 14.89
CA GLU A 35 8.53 2.21 15.98
C GLU A 35 9.31 3.46 15.59
N MET A 36 10.50 3.30 15.02
CA MET A 36 11.33 4.41 14.55
C MET A 36 10.58 5.33 13.58
N LEU A 37 9.86 4.73 12.63
CA LEU A 37 9.13 5.48 11.62
C LEU A 37 7.92 6.20 12.25
N VAL A 38 7.14 5.51 13.08
CA VAL A 38 5.96 6.09 13.74
C VAL A 38 6.33 7.25 14.64
N SER A 39 7.39 7.11 15.45
CA SER A 39 7.88 8.18 16.32
C SER A 39 8.25 9.42 15.52
N ALA A 40 8.96 9.27 14.40
CA ALA A 40 9.35 10.39 13.55
C ALA A 40 8.16 11.03 12.83
N LEU A 41 7.20 10.23 12.35
CA LEU A 41 5.99 10.74 11.71
C LEU A 41 5.18 11.61 12.68
N CYS A 42 5.10 11.23 13.96
CA CYS A 42 4.36 11.97 14.98
C CYS A 42 4.90 13.38 15.26
N GLU A 43 6.11 13.72 14.84
CA GLU A 43 6.66 15.08 14.92
C GLU A 43 6.13 16.00 13.81
N ILE A 44 5.40 15.45 12.82
CA ILE A 44 4.85 16.22 11.70
C ILE A 44 3.49 16.83 12.08
N GLU A 45 3.37 18.15 11.91
CA GLU A 45 2.12 18.86 12.13
C GLU A 45 1.03 18.45 11.12
N GLY A 46 -0.16 18.14 11.64
CA GLY A 46 -1.31 17.72 10.83
C GLY A 46 -1.20 16.29 10.29
N LEU A 47 -0.43 15.42 10.97
CA LEU A 47 -0.35 14.01 10.64
C LEU A 47 -1.70 13.29 10.85
N HIS A 48 -2.06 12.48 9.87
CA HIS A 48 -3.10 11.47 9.92
C HIS A 48 -2.55 10.15 9.37
N MET A 49 -2.69 9.09 10.13
CA MET A 49 -2.29 7.73 9.76
C MET A 49 -3.54 6.88 9.58
N TYR A 50 -3.55 6.09 8.51
CA TYR A 50 -4.56 5.06 8.24
C TYR A 50 -3.89 3.70 8.35
N SER A 51 -4.48 2.77 9.09
CA SER A 51 -3.93 1.41 9.22
C SER A 51 -5.00 0.32 9.30
N THR A 52 -4.56 -0.93 9.20
CA THR A 52 -5.40 -2.13 9.08
C THR A 52 -5.06 -3.15 10.17
N GLY A 53 -6.07 -3.82 10.73
CA GLY A 53 -5.94 -4.99 11.59
C GLY A 53 -4.79 -4.90 12.63
N GLY A 54 -3.90 -5.90 12.64
CA GLY A 54 -2.78 -5.96 13.59
C GLY A 54 -1.75 -4.84 13.45
N THR A 55 -1.67 -4.17 12.29
CA THR A 55 -0.79 -3.00 12.13
C THR A 55 -1.37 -1.80 12.88
N PHE A 56 -2.69 -1.60 12.79
CA PHE A 56 -3.39 -0.57 13.56
C PHE A 56 -3.16 -0.77 15.07
N GLN A 57 -3.38 -2.00 15.57
CA GLN A 57 -3.18 -2.29 16.99
C GLN A 57 -1.75 -2.00 17.43
N ARG A 58 -0.74 -2.44 16.67
CA ARG A 58 0.66 -2.19 17.02
C ARG A 58 1.00 -0.70 17.07
N ILE A 59 0.48 0.11 16.15
CA ILE A 59 0.69 1.56 16.16
C ILE A 59 -0.06 2.18 17.35
N ALA A 60 -1.30 1.76 17.61
CA ALA A 60 -2.08 2.25 18.74
C ALA A 60 -1.36 1.97 20.08
N ASP A 61 -0.81 0.77 20.26
CA ASP A 61 -0.04 0.41 21.44
C ASP A 61 1.22 1.27 21.62
N LEU A 62 1.90 1.61 20.51
CA LEU A 62 3.08 2.49 20.52
C LEU A 62 2.72 3.93 20.91
N LEU A 63 1.57 4.42 20.48
CA LEU A 63 1.16 5.81 20.67
C LEU A 63 0.37 6.05 21.96
N GLY A 64 -0.23 5.01 22.53
CA GLY A 64 -1.12 5.12 23.68
C GLY A 64 -2.22 6.16 23.42
N PRO A 65 -2.48 7.09 24.37
CA PRO A 65 -3.53 8.11 24.22
C PRO A 65 -3.38 9.04 23.01
N ARG A 66 -2.17 9.16 22.44
CA ARG A 66 -1.97 9.99 21.24
C ARG A 66 -2.61 9.37 20.00
N ALA A 67 -2.88 8.06 20.00
CA ALA A 67 -3.45 7.36 18.85
C ALA A 67 -4.76 8.00 18.37
N ASP A 68 -5.65 8.38 19.30
CA ASP A 68 -6.99 8.91 18.97
C ASP A 68 -6.96 10.19 18.12
N GLY A 69 -5.88 10.97 18.21
CA GLY A 69 -5.74 12.21 17.45
C GLY A 69 -5.14 12.04 16.05
N VAL A 70 -4.41 10.94 15.80
CA VAL A 70 -3.59 10.79 14.59
C VAL A 70 -3.75 9.46 13.87
N LEU A 71 -4.40 8.45 14.46
CA LEU A 71 -4.49 7.11 13.89
C LEU A 71 -5.96 6.71 13.69
N LYS A 72 -6.29 6.30 12.46
CA LYS A 72 -7.63 5.88 12.06
C LYS A 72 -7.59 4.51 11.39
N GLN A 73 -8.61 3.68 11.62
CA GLN A 73 -8.74 2.42 10.87
C GLN A 73 -9.11 2.71 9.42
N VAL A 74 -8.58 1.93 8.48
CA VAL A 74 -8.93 2.02 7.06
C VAL A 74 -10.43 1.77 6.83
N SER A 75 -11.05 0.85 7.57
CA SER A 75 -12.49 0.59 7.52
C SER A 75 -13.32 1.82 7.91
N GLU A 76 -12.88 2.57 8.93
CA GLU A 76 -13.53 3.81 9.37
C GLU A 76 -13.36 4.95 8.35
N TYR A 77 -12.24 4.99 7.63
CA TYR A 77 -12.00 5.97 6.56
C TYR A 77 -12.82 5.66 5.29
N THR A 78 -12.79 4.40 4.86
CA THR A 78 -13.48 3.96 3.65
C THR A 78 -14.99 3.91 3.85
N GLY A 79 -15.43 3.49 5.04
CA GLY A 79 -16.81 3.11 5.35
C GLY A 79 -17.11 1.66 4.96
N GLN A 80 -16.11 0.90 4.51
CA GLN A 80 -16.26 -0.50 4.11
C GLN A 80 -15.86 -1.43 5.27
N PRO A 81 -16.76 -2.31 5.75
CA PRO A 81 -16.38 -3.33 6.71
C PRO A 81 -15.43 -4.35 6.06
N GLU A 82 -14.46 -4.86 6.82
CA GLU A 82 -13.51 -5.85 6.30
C GLU A 82 -14.25 -7.15 5.93
N MET A 83 -13.91 -7.71 4.76
CA MET A 83 -14.39 -9.05 4.39
C MET A 83 -13.81 -10.09 5.35
N GLN A 84 -14.60 -11.11 5.71
CA GLN A 84 -14.13 -12.22 6.54
C GLN A 84 -12.87 -12.86 5.93
N GLY A 85 -11.90 -13.19 6.78
CA GLY A 85 -10.57 -13.64 6.33
C GLY A 85 -9.65 -12.51 5.86
N GLY A 86 -10.12 -11.26 5.86
CA GLY A 86 -9.29 -10.10 5.58
C GLY A 86 -8.86 -9.95 4.12
N LEU A 87 -9.58 -10.59 3.19
CA LEU A 87 -9.24 -10.62 1.76
C LEU A 87 -9.38 -9.26 1.08
N VAL A 88 -10.33 -8.44 1.56
CA VAL A 88 -10.64 -7.11 1.01
C VAL A 88 -10.64 -6.12 2.16
N LYS A 89 -9.51 -5.42 2.33
CA LYS A 89 -9.32 -4.37 3.36
C LYS A 89 -8.99 -3.00 2.76
N THR A 90 -8.12 -3.00 1.75
CA THR A 90 -7.55 -1.77 1.16
C THR A 90 -7.89 -1.60 -0.31
N LEU A 91 -8.67 -2.52 -0.88
CA LEU A 91 -9.18 -2.47 -2.25
C LEU A 91 -10.42 -1.57 -2.34
N ASP A 92 -10.28 -0.30 -1.95
CA ASP A 92 -11.36 0.69 -1.94
C ASP A 92 -11.01 1.91 -2.80
N PHE A 93 -11.98 2.39 -3.58
CA PHE A 93 -11.76 3.48 -4.53
C PHE A 93 -11.31 4.78 -3.87
N LYS A 94 -11.70 5.09 -2.63
CA LYS A 94 -11.26 6.32 -1.94
C LYS A 94 -9.75 6.32 -1.75
N ILE A 95 -9.16 5.17 -1.43
CA ILE A 95 -7.71 5.01 -1.29
C ILE A 95 -7.03 5.27 -2.64
N TYR A 96 -7.48 4.60 -3.71
CA TYR A 96 -6.84 4.74 -5.02
C TYR A 96 -7.06 6.12 -5.65
N VAL A 97 -8.22 6.76 -5.42
CA VAL A 97 -8.44 8.15 -5.79
C VAL A 97 -7.50 9.06 -4.99
N GLY A 98 -7.23 8.78 -3.72
CA GLY A 98 -6.25 9.50 -2.91
C GLY A 98 -4.81 9.36 -3.40
N LEU A 99 -4.43 8.18 -3.89
CA LEU A 99 -3.07 7.86 -4.36
C LEU A 99 -2.81 8.32 -5.81
N LEU A 100 -3.81 8.20 -6.69
CA LEU A 100 -3.64 8.38 -8.15
C LEU A 100 -4.08 9.74 -8.66
N SER A 101 -4.64 10.58 -7.79
CA SER A 101 -5.04 11.94 -8.16
C SER A 101 -3.86 12.89 -8.25
N GLU A 102 -3.94 13.82 -9.21
CA GLU A 102 -2.89 14.80 -9.46
C GLU A 102 -3.37 16.15 -8.90
N PRO A 103 -2.62 16.80 -8.00
CA PRO A 103 -3.10 17.99 -7.29
C PRO A 103 -3.30 19.19 -8.22
N TYR A 104 -2.55 19.25 -9.33
CA TYR A 104 -2.66 20.32 -10.33
C TYR A 104 -3.67 20.04 -11.44
N ASN A 105 -4.37 18.91 -11.39
CA ASN A 105 -5.43 18.57 -12.34
C ASN A 105 -6.81 18.87 -11.71
N GLN A 106 -7.48 19.91 -12.20
CA GLN A 106 -8.77 20.36 -11.66
C GLN A 106 -9.87 19.29 -11.74
N VAL A 107 -9.84 18.40 -12.73
CA VAL A 107 -10.78 17.28 -12.84
C VAL A 107 -10.53 16.27 -11.70
N HIS A 108 -9.26 15.93 -11.44
CA HIS A 108 -8.91 15.02 -10.34
C HIS A 108 -9.27 15.64 -8.98
N VAL A 109 -9.06 16.96 -8.81
CA VAL A 109 -9.46 17.68 -7.59
C VAL A 109 -10.98 17.62 -7.38
N ALA A 110 -11.77 17.87 -8.42
CA ALA A 110 -13.23 17.80 -8.35
C ALA A 110 -13.71 16.37 -8.04
N ASP A 111 -13.13 15.35 -8.67
CA ASP A 111 -13.47 13.95 -8.41
C ASP A 111 -13.16 13.52 -6.98
N ARG A 112 -11.99 13.92 -6.44
CA ARG A 112 -11.65 13.69 -5.03
C ARG A 112 -12.67 14.30 -4.07
N GLN A 113 -13.03 15.57 -4.29
CA GLN A 113 -13.99 16.26 -3.44
C GLN A 113 -15.36 15.58 -3.47
N ARG A 114 -15.83 15.23 -4.68
CA ARG A 114 -17.11 14.53 -4.89
C ARG A 114 -17.14 13.17 -4.19
N LEU A 115 -16.01 12.45 -4.17
CA LEU A 115 -15.90 11.12 -3.58
C LEU A 115 -15.49 11.13 -2.09
N GLY A 116 -15.20 12.30 -1.51
CA GLY A 116 -14.71 12.42 -0.15
C GLY A 116 -13.37 11.71 0.06
N ALA A 117 -12.50 11.72 -0.95
CA ALA A 117 -11.21 11.04 -0.91
C ALA A 117 -10.09 12.01 -0.50
N ASP A 118 -9.47 11.76 0.65
CA ASP A 118 -8.24 12.45 1.09
C ASP A 118 -7.02 12.11 0.24
N LEU A 119 -6.02 12.99 0.17
CA LEU A 119 -4.73 12.66 -0.48
C LEU A 119 -3.96 11.69 0.41
N ILE A 120 -3.16 10.77 -0.15
CA ILE A 120 -2.31 9.88 0.67
C ILE A 120 -0.85 10.12 0.26
N ASP A 121 -0.05 10.73 1.14
CA ASP A 121 1.30 11.25 0.87
C ASP A 121 2.36 10.16 0.94
N MET A 122 2.12 9.16 1.77
CA MET A 122 3.02 8.02 1.92
C MET A 122 2.23 6.72 2.12
N VAL A 123 2.73 5.65 1.51
CA VAL A 123 2.28 4.29 1.73
C VAL A 123 3.45 3.48 2.25
N VAL A 124 3.25 2.77 3.37
CA VAL A 124 4.25 1.91 3.99
C VAL A 124 3.68 0.50 4.07
N VAL A 125 4.19 -0.39 3.22
CA VAL A 125 3.68 -1.76 3.05
C VAL A 125 4.83 -2.72 2.84
N ASN A 126 4.99 -3.72 3.72
CA ASN A 126 5.86 -4.86 3.44
C ASN A 126 5.03 -6.13 3.22
N LEU A 127 5.43 -6.89 2.21
CA LEU A 127 4.76 -8.13 1.83
C LEU A 127 5.33 -9.28 2.67
N TYR A 128 4.46 -10.19 3.10
CA TYR A 128 4.96 -11.46 3.66
C TYR A 128 5.65 -12.24 2.53
N PRO A 129 6.85 -12.82 2.74
CA PRO A 129 7.54 -13.53 1.66
C PRO A 129 6.75 -14.78 1.28
N PHE A 130 6.14 -14.76 0.08
CA PHE A 130 5.36 -15.89 -0.44
C PHE A 130 6.18 -17.19 -0.44
N GLU A 131 7.45 -17.09 -0.81
CA GLU A 131 8.44 -18.20 -0.80
C GLU A 131 8.57 -18.85 0.58
N SER A 132 8.46 -18.06 1.66
CA SER A 132 8.55 -18.58 3.03
C SER A 132 7.30 -19.36 3.45
N VAL A 133 6.18 -19.24 2.74
CA VAL A 133 4.99 -20.08 2.94
C VAL A 133 5.08 -21.30 2.04
N SER A 134 5.33 -21.11 0.75
CA SER A 134 5.32 -22.18 -0.24
C SER A 134 6.42 -23.22 -0.02
N ALA A 135 7.52 -22.85 0.65
CA ALA A 135 8.62 -23.75 0.98
C ALA A 135 8.44 -24.49 2.33
N ARG A 136 7.37 -24.23 3.09
CA ARG A 136 7.17 -24.92 4.38
C ARG A 136 6.87 -26.39 4.15
N SER A 137 7.52 -27.27 4.92
CA SER A 137 7.23 -28.69 4.90
C SER A 137 5.75 -28.93 5.23
N GLY A 138 5.03 -29.59 4.32
CA GLY A 138 3.61 -29.90 4.47
C GLY A 138 2.65 -28.81 4.00
N ALA A 139 3.13 -27.68 3.48
CA ALA A 139 2.25 -26.69 2.86
C ALA A 139 1.62 -27.26 1.59
N ASP A 140 0.30 -27.19 1.49
CA ASP A 140 -0.44 -27.62 0.31
C ASP A 140 -0.69 -26.47 -0.68
N ALA A 141 -1.48 -26.75 -1.74
CA ALA A 141 -1.81 -25.73 -2.74
C ALA A 141 -2.76 -24.64 -2.21
N GLU A 142 -3.60 -24.95 -1.23
CA GLU A 142 -4.49 -23.98 -0.58
C GLU A 142 -3.71 -23.04 0.34
N ASP A 143 -2.73 -23.56 1.08
CA ASP A 143 -1.83 -22.75 1.90
C ASP A 143 -1.10 -21.71 1.05
N ALA A 144 -0.53 -22.13 -0.08
CA ALA A 144 0.13 -21.20 -0.99
C ALA A 144 -0.87 -20.19 -1.58
N ARG A 145 -2.01 -20.66 -2.10
CA ARG A 145 -3.04 -19.82 -2.74
C ARG A 145 -3.57 -18.75 -1.77
N SER A 146 -3.84 -19.11 -0.52
CA SER A 146 -4.38 -18.20 0.49
C SER A 146 -3.35 -17.21 1.05
N ASN A 147 -2.06 -17.38 0.77
CA ASN A 147 -1.00 -16.45 1.13
C ASN A 147 -0.54 -15.54 -0.02
N ILE A 148 -1.22 -15.58 -1.17
CA ILE A 148 -1.01 -14.60 -2.24
C ILE A 148 -1.69 -13.28 -1.82
N ASP A 149 -0.87 -12.25 -1.59
CA ASP A 149 -1.33 -10.91 -1.24
C ASP A 149 -1.76 -10.16 -2.50
N ILE A 150 -2.99 -9.66 -2.48
CA ILE A 150 -3.54 -8.80 -3.54
C ILE A 150 -3.44 -7.32 -3.14
N GLY A 151 -3.82 -7.00 -1.90
CA GLY A 151 -3.92 -5.62 -1.44
C GLY A 151 -2.57 -4.93 -1.34
N GLY A 152 -1.56 -5.63 -0.82
CA GLY A 152 -0.21 -5.10 -0.64
C GLY A 152 0.43 -4.66 -1.95
N PRO A 153 0.56 -5.55 -2.96
CA PRO A 153 1.10 -5.18 -4.27
C PRO A 153 0.27 -4.09 -4.97
N CYS A 154 -1.06 -4.10 -4.87
CA CYS A 154 -1.91 -3.06 -5.46
C CYS A 154 -1.63 -1.68 -4.86
N LEU A 155 -1.55 -1.57 -3.52
CA LEU A 155 -1.21 -0.32 -2.82
C LEU A 155 0.18 0.19 -3.21
N LEU A 156 1.17 -0.70 -3.16
CA LEU A 156 2.56 -0.39 -3.48
C LEU A 156 2.70 0.13 -4.92
N ARG A 157 2.12 -0.59 -5.90
CA ARG A 157 2.20 -0.18 -7.32
C ARG A 157 1.47 1.13 -7.57
N ALA A 158 0.32 1.38 -6.93
CA ALA A 158 -0.40 2.64 -7.05
C ALA A 158 0.42 3.81 -6.49
N ALA A 159 1.00 3.65 -5.30
CA ALA A 159 1.85 4.66 -4.69
C ALA A 159 3.13 4.91 -5.50
N ALA A 160 3.81 3.85 -5.94
CA ALA A 160 5.05 3.95 -6.72
C ALA A 160 4.83 4.56 -8.12
N LYS A 161 3.70 4.26 -8.78
CA LYS A 161 3.31 4.95 -10.02
C LYS A 161 3.20 6.47 -9.79
N SER A 162 2.65 6.87 -8.65
CA SER A 162 2.43 8.27 -8.28
C SER A 162 3.63 8.91 -7.57
N TYR A 163 4.87 8.45 -7.82
CA TYR A 163 6.08 8.96 -7.13
C TYR A 163 6.29 10.48 -7.24
N LEU A 164 5.71 11.12 -8.25
CA LEU A 164 5.69 12.58 -8.38
C LEU A 164 5.08 13.26 -7.14
N ARG A 165 4.22 12.55 -6.40
CA ARG A 165 3.50 13.06 -5.23
C ARG A 165 3.54 12.13 -4.01
N VAL A 166 3.72 10.82 -4.19
CA VAL A 166 3.56 9.81 -3.13
C VAL A 166 4.87 9.10 -2.84
N ALA A 167 5.23 8.95 -1.58
CA ALA A 167 6.33 8.09 -1.15
C ALA A 167 5.83 6.64 -0.95
N ALA A 168 6.45 5.68 -1.64
CA ALA A 168 6.07 4.27 -1.56
C ALA A 168 7.17 3.45 -0.87
N VAL A 169 6.96 3.01 0.36
CA VAL A 169 7.99 2.37 1.19
C VAL A 169 7.66 0.90 1.37
N CYS A 170 8.56 0.01 0.94
CA CYS A 170 8.37 -1.44 1.06
C CYS A 170 9.37 -2.19 1.93
N ASP A 171 10.40 -1.50 2.42
CA ASP A 171 11.52 -2.13 3.12
C ASP A 171 11.91 -1.30 4.35
N PRO A 172 11.93 -1.91 5.55
CA PRO A 172 12.35 -1.25 6.78
C PRO A 172 13.75 -0.64 6.76
N SER A 173 14.65 -1.13 5.91
CA SER A 173 16.00 -0.56 5.77
C SER A 173 16.00 0.90 5.29
N ASP A 174 14.92 1.34 4.64
CA ASP A 174 14.78 2.74 4.19
C ASP A 174 14.30 3.69 5.30
N TYR A 175 13.78 3.17 6.42
CA TYR A 175 13.13 4.01 7.46
C TYR A 175 14.11 5.04 8.02
N ARG A 176 15.36 4.65 8.29
CA ARG A 176 16.36 5.57 8.82
C ARG A 176 16.58 6.78 7.90
N GLY A 177 16.82 6.54 6.62
CA GLY A 177 17.04 7.61 5.65
C GLY A 177 15.82 8.50 5.47
N ILE A 178 14.62 7.90 5.48
CA ILE A 178 13.35 8.66 5.44
C ILE A 178 13.21 9.56 6.67
N VAL A 179 13.47 9.03 7.87
CA VAL A 179 13.37 9.79 9.13
C VAL A 179 14.37 10.94 9.16
N GLU A 180 15.62 10.69 8.77
CA GLU A 180 16.65 11.72 8.67
C GLU A 180 16.23 12.85 7.71
N GLU A 181 15.69 12.50 6.54
CA GLU A 181 15.21 13.49 5.57
C GLU A 181 13.99 14.28 6.06
N LEU A 182 13.00 13.60 6.65
CA LEU A 182 11.82 14.24 7.22
C LEU A 182 12.22 15.27 8.30
N SER A 183 13.16 14.90 9.18
CA SER A 183 13.65 15.78 10.23
C SER A 183 14.40 16.99 9.65
N ALA A 184 15.28 16.77 8.66
CA ALA A 184 16.07 17.85 8.05
C ALA A 184 15.23 18.83 7.21
N HIS A 185 14.06 18.39 6.73
CA HIS A 185 13.25 19.15 5.76
C HIS A 185 11.80 19.34 6.19
N SER A 186 11.56 19.57 7.49
CA SER A 186 10.26 19.98 8.03
C SER A 186 9.10 19.06 7.62
N GLY A 187 9.31 17.75 7.71
CA GLY A 187 8.30 16.73 7.39
C GLY A 187 8.04 16.54 5.90
N THR A 188 8.97 16.96 5.02
CA THR A 188 8.84 16.79 3.57
C THR A 188 9.85 15.79 3.01
N LEU A 189 9.47 15.07 1.95
CA LEU A 189 10.38 14.24 1.16
C LEU A 189 10.56 14.83 -0.24
N GLY A 190 11.78 14.77 -0.77
CA GLY A 190 12.15 15.22 -2.11
C GLY A 190 11.80 14.22 -3.21
N ILE A 191 11.74 14.70 -4.45
CA ILE A 191 11.35 13.89 -5.60
C ILE A 191 12.35 12.74 -5.86
N ASP A 192 13.64 12.98 -5.61
CA ASP A 192 14.69 11.96 -5.76
C ASP A 192 14.46 10.77 -4.82
N THR A 193 14.12 11.04 -3.56
CA THR A 193 13.78 9.99 -2.59
C THR A 193 12.53 9.23 -3.00
N ARG A 194 11.45 9.94 -3.40
CA ARG A 194 10.22 9.29 -3.85
C ARG A 194 10.44 8.43 -5.10
N PHE A 195 11.28 8.89 -6.04
CA PHE A 195 11.63 8.14 -7.23
C PHE A 195 12.45 6.88 -6.92
N ARG A 196 13.48 7.00 -6.07
CA ARG A 196 14.28 5.84 -5.61
C ARG A 196 13.41 4.79 -4.93
N LEU A 197 12.50 5.24 -4.06
CA LEU A 197 11.53 4.39 -3.38
C LEU A 197 10.62 3.66 -4.39
N ALA A 198 10.12 4.37 -5.41
CA ALA A 198 9.30 3.78 -6.46
C ALA A 198 10.06 2.72 -7.29
N GLN A 199 11.34 2.96 -7.62
CA GLN A 199 12.18 1.96 -8.29
C GLN A 199 12.25 0.67 -7.45
N LYS A 200 12.55 0.81 -6.15
CA LYS A 200 12.64 -0.32 -5.22
C LYS A 200 11.31 -1.08 -5.10
N VAL A 201 10.20 -0.36 -5.06
CA VAL A 201 8.86 -0.97 -5.01
C VAL A 201 8.55 -1.79 -6.26
N PHE A 202 8.80 -1.25 -7.45
CA PHE A 202 8.54 -2.01 -8.68
C PHE A 202 9.45 -3.23 -8.80
N GLU A 203 10.71 -3.14 -8.36
CA GLU A 203 11.59 -4.30 -8.25
C GLU A 203 11.06 -5.34 -7.24
N HIS A 204 10.64 -4.91 -6.05
CA HIS A 204 10.10 -5.78 -5.01
C HIS A 204 8.84 -6.52 -5.49
N THR A 205 7.89 -5.81 -6.12
CA THR A 205 6.67 -6.44 -6.65
C THR A 205 6.95 -7.36 -7.85
N ALA A 206 7.94 -7.05 -8.69
CA ALA A 206 8.34 -7.95 -9.78
C ALA A 206 8.91 -9.26 -9.25
N ARG A 207 9.74 -9.22 -8.20
CA ARG A 207 10.25 -10.43 -7.53
C ARG A 207 9.13 -11.24 -6.88
N TYR A 208 8.18 -10.56 -6.23
CA TYR A 208 7.01 -11.19 -5.62
C TYR A 208 6.16 -11.96 -6.65
N ASP A 209 5.81 -11.31 -7.77
CA ASP A 209 5.03 -11.94 -8.84
C ASP A 209 5.83 -13.08 -9.51
N HIS A 210 7.16 -12.94 -9.64
CA HIS A 210 8.01 -14.01 -10.17
C HIS A 210 7.96 -15.26 -9.28
N ALA A 211 8.03 -15.12 -7.95
CA ALA A 211 7.95 -16.25 -7.03
C ALA A 211 6.60 -17.00 -7.14
N ILE A 212 5.49 -16.26 -7.28
CA ILE A 212 4.16 -16.85 -7.51
C ILE A 212 4.13 -17.58 -8.85
N ALA A 213 4.62 -16.96 -9.92
CA ALA A 213 4.64 -17.56 -11.25
C ALA A 213 5.50 -18.83 -11.30
N ALA A 214 6.66 -18.81 -10.65
CA ALA A 214 7.54 -19.97 -10.54
C ALA A 214 6.84 -21.12 -9.80
N TYR A 215 6.22 -20.85 -8.65
CA TYR A 215 5.46 -21.84 -7.91
C TYR A 215 4.35 -22.47 -8.75
N LEU A 216 3.53 -21.66 -9.44
CA LEU A 216 2.44 -22.17 -10.28
C LEU A 216 2.95 -23.00 -11.47
N THR A 217 4.11 -22.63 -12.03
CA THR A 217 4.73 -23.36 -13.16
C THR A 217 5.21 -24.75 -12.75
N GLU A 218 5.68 -24.91 -11.51
CA GLU A 218 6.13 -26.20 -10.97
C GLU A 218 4.96 -27.16 -10.65
N LYS A 219 3.73 -26.66 -10.51
CA LYS A 219 2.57 -27.48 -10.17
C LYS A 219 1.88 -28.04 -11.41
N THR A 220 1.58 -29.33 -11.37
CA THR A 220 0.56 -29.90 -12.27
C THR A 220 -0.82 -29.48 -11.81
N LEU A 221 -1.78 -29.40 -12.74
CA LEU A 221 -3.17 -29.12 -12.40
C LEU A 221 -3.72 -30.09 -11.34
N SER A 222 -3.37 -31.38 -11.46
CA SER A 222 -3.77 -32.41 -10.48
C SER A 222 -3.23 -32.13 -9.08
N ALA A 223 -2.00 -31.66 -8.95
CA ALA A 223 -1.42 -31.30 -7.65
C ALA A 223 -2.03 -30.01 -7.10
N ALA A 224 -2.25 -29.02 -7.96
CA ALA A 224 -2.82 -27.73 -7.59
C ALA A 224 -4.26 -27.86 -7.06
N ILE A 225 -5.04 -28.80 -7.58
CA ILE A 225 -6.45 -28.98 -7.18
C ILE A 225 -6.69 -30.11 -6.17
N ALA A 226 -5.65 -30.86 -5.79
CA ALA A 226 -5.75 -31.98 -4.86
C ALA A 226 -6.46 -31.66 -3.53
N PRO A 227 -6.31 -30.45 -2.94
CA PRO A 227 -7.03 -30.10 -1.71
C PRO A 227 -8.54 -29.85 -1.89
N TYR A 228 -9.05 -29.73 -3.12
CA TYR A 228 -10.42 -29.31 -3.38
C TYR A 228 -11.31 -30.44 -3.89
N ALA A 229 -12.55 -30.47 -3.39
CA ALA A 229 -13.63 -31.21 -4.04
C ALA A 229 -14.16 -30.39 -5.23
N ILE A 230 -14.00 -30.91 -6.45
CA ILE A 230 -14.52 -30.25 -7.64
C ILE A 230 -15.98 -30.64 -7.80
N ALA A 231 -16.87 -29.67 -7.61
CA ALA A 231 -18.28 -29.84 -7.97
C ALA A 231 -18.35 -30.11 -9.48
N ARG A 232 -18.96 -31.24 -9.85
CA ARG A 232 -19.35 -31.54 -11.22
C ARG A 232 -20.86 -31.52 -11.25
N ASP A 233 -21.43 -30.85 -12.25
CA ASP A 233 -22.87 -30.89 -12.47
C ASP A 233 -23.23 -32.34 -12.85
N ASP A 234 -24.05 -32.98 -12.00
CA ASP A 234 -24.79 -34.20 -12.33
C ASP A 234 -26.11 -33.83 -13.02
#